data_AF-A0A9Q8P9K8-F1
#
_entry.id   AF-A0A9Q8P9K8-F1
#
_cell.length_a   1.000
_cell.length_b   1.000
_cell.length_c   1.000
_cell.angle_alpha   90.00
_cell.angle_beta   90.00
_cell.angle_gamma   90.00
#
_symmetry.space_group_name_H-M   'P 1'
#
loop_
_entity.id
_entity.type
_entity.pdbx_description
1 polymer ?
#
loop_
_entity_poly.entity_id
_entity_poly.type
_entity_poly.pdbx_seq_one_letter_code
_entity_poly.pdbx_strand_id
1 'polypeptide(L)'
;MQPTPILQRAIRRLALTTKQGPHNYYKGNRVGAMGRHTKWGGYVMDWKKVRTYVCPDLSEFNLTPFVAKRIEPRRDNFSHTETGSPMDPKEYIRKWKEEGGNM
;
A
#
# COMPACT_ATOMS: atom_id res chain seq x y z
N MET A 1 -27.28 2.69 -29.86
CA MET A 1 -26.57 3.69 -30.69
C MET A 1 -25.33 3.02 -31.25
N GLN A 2 -25.19 2.94 -32.58
CA GLN A 2 -24.00 2.34 -33.22
C GLN A 2 -22.94 3.43 -33.46
N PRO A 3 -21.65 3.19 -33.14
CA PRO A 3 -20.59 4.15 -33.39
C PRO A 3 -20.33 4.34 -34.89
N THR A 4 -19.79 5.50 -35.27
CA THR A 4 -19.42 5.79 -36.66
C THR A 4 -18.32 4.85 -37.16
N PRO A 5 -18.22 4.55 -38.47
CA PRO A 5 -17.29 3.55 -38.99
C PRO A 5 -15.81 3.80 -38.64
N ILE A 6 -15.38 5.07 -38.61
CA ILE A 6 -14.02 5.47 -38.24
C ILE A 6 -13.75 5.13 -36.76
N LEU A 7 -14.69 5.48 -35.88
CA LEU A 7 -14.61 5.21 -34.46
C LEU A 7 -14.71 3.71 -34.17
N GLN A 8 -15.55 2.97 -34.89
CA GLN A 8 -15.68 1.53 -34.77
C GLN A 8 -14.35 0.82 -35.06
N ARG A 9 -13.59 1.28 -36.06
CA ARG A 9 -12.25 0.76 -36.39
C ARG A 9 -11.24 1.02 -35.26
N ALA A 10 -11.30 2.19 -34.62
CA ALA A 10 -10.43 2.54 -33.50
C ALA A 10 -10.76 1.71 -32.24
N ILE A 11 -12.05 1.59 -31.89
CA ILE A 11 -12.51 0.88 -30.68
C ILE A 11 -12.11 -0.61 -30.70
N ARG A 12 -12.13 -1.26 -31.86
CA ARG A 12 -11.74 -2.69 -32.01
C ARG A 12 -10.29 -2.98 -31.61
N ARG A 13 -9.41 -1.97 -31.57
CA ARG A 13 -7.99 -2.12 -31.21
C ARG A 13 -7.70 -1.77 -29.76
N LEU A 14 -8.69 -1.28 -29.01
CA LEU A 14 -8.53 -1.01 -27.59
C LEU A 14 -8.40 -2.32 -26.81
N ALA A 15 -7.68 -2.28 -25.68
CA ALA A 15 -7.58 -3.42 -24.80
C ALA A 15 -8.98 -3.78 -24.24
N LEU A 16 -9.34 -5.06 -24.33
CA LEU A 16 -10.63 -5.53 -23.82
C LEU A 16 -10.76 -5.28 -22.31
N THR A 17 -11.91 -4.78 -21.92
CA THR A 17 -12.32 -4.65 -20.51
C THR A 17 -13.13 -5.87 -20.07
N THR A 18 -13.47 -5.94 -18.79
CA THR A 18 -14.28 -7.02 -18.22
C THR A 18 -15.69 -7.13 -18.81
N LYS A 19 -16.15 -6.14 -19.59
CA LYS A 19 -17.53 -6.05 -20.12
C LYS A 19 -17.65 -6.23 -21.62
N GLN A 20 -16.54 -6.46 -22.32
CA GLN A 20 -16.50 -6.47 -23.79
C GLN A 20 -16.32 -7.87 -24.41
N GLY A 21 -16.07 -8.90 -23.59
CA GLY A 21 -15.83 -10.25 -24.06
C GLY A 21 -17.08 -11.15 -24.05
N PRO A 22 -17.03 -12.30 -24.74
CA PRO A 22 -18.05 -13.35 -24.66
C PRO A 22 -18.12 -13.98 -23.26
N HIS A 23 -19.10 -14.86 -23.03
CA HIS A 23 -19.36 -15.47 -21.72
C HIS A 23 -18.14 -16.15 -21.05
N ASN A 24 -17.23 -16.72 -21.84
CA ASN A 24 -16.02 -17.39 -21.38
C ASN A 24 -14.80 -16.46 -21.20
N TYR A 25 -14.95 -15.15 -21.43
CA TYR A 25 -13.88 -14.19 -21.22
C TYR A 25 -13.88 -13.67 -19.79
N TYR A 26 -12.92 -14.12 -18.99
CA TYR A 26 -12.68 -13.61 -17.64
C TYR A 26 -11.44 -12.72 -17.60
N LYS A 27 -11.58 -11.51 -17.06
CA LYS A 27 -10.46 -10.59 -16.77
C LYS A 27 -10.55 -10.13 -15.32
N GLY A 28 -9.49 -10.37 -14.55
CA GLY A 28 -9.43 -10.01 -13.13
C GLY A 28 -9.08 -8.54 -12.89
N ASN A 29 -9.37 -8.05 -11.68
CA ASN A 29 -9.11 -6.68 -11.23
C ASN A 29 -7.93 -6.58 -10.23
N ARG A 30 -6.95 -7.48 -10.34
CA ARG A 30 -5.74 -7.52 -9.47
C ARG A 30 -6.03 -7.62 -7.96
N VAL A 31 -7.13 -8.25 -7.59
CA VAL A 31 -7.48 -8.47 -6.17
C VAL A 31 -6.55 -9.47 -5.46
N GLY A 32 -5.72 -10.20 -6.21
CA GLY A 32 -4.82 -11.24 -5.69
C GLY A 32 -5.53 -12.58 -5.47
N ALA A 33 -4.75 -13.66 -5.35
CA ALA A 33 -5.27 -15.00 -5.11
C ALA A 33 -5.30 -15.33 -3.61
N MET A 34 -6.49 -15.36 -3.02
CA MET A 34 -6.70 -15.62 -1.57
C MET A 34 -6.80 -17.12 -1.25
N GLY A 35 -6.47 -17.99 -2.18
CA GLY A 35 -6.75 -19.42 -2.09
C GLY A 35 -6.48 -20.14 -3.41
N ARG A 36 -7.25 -21.19 -3.68
CA ARG A 36 -7.13 -22.00 -4.90
C ARG A 36 -8.49 -22.50 -5.40
N HIS A 37 -8.60 -22.70 -6.71
CA HIS A 37 -9.73 -23.41 -7.30
C HIS A 37 -9.69 -24.90 -6.93
N THR A 38 -10.87 -25.54 -6.89
CA THR A 38 -11.01 -26.99 -6.73
C THR A 38 -11.21 -27.65 -8.09
N LYS A 39 -11.02 -28.98 -8.16
CA LYS A 39 -11.24 -29.77 -9.38
C LYS A 39 -12.69 -29.71 -9.91
N TRP A 40 -13.64 -29.31 -9.06
CA TRP A 40 -15.07 -29.25 -9.36
C TRP A 40 -15.59 -27.82 -9.59
N GLY A 41 -14.70 -26.84 -9.80
CA GLY A 41 -15.08 -25.45 -10.07
C GLY A 41 -15.35 -24.59 -8.81
N GLY A 42 -15.20 -25.15 -7.61
CA GLY A 42 -15.28 -24.38 -6.36
C GLY A 42 -13.99 -23.59 -6.06
N TYR A 43 -13.97 -22.88 -4.93
CA TYR A 43 -12.81 -22.14 -4.45
C TYR A 43 -12.61 -22.37 -2.95
N VAL A 44 -11.39 -22.68 -2.53
CA VAL A 44 -11.01 -22.87 -1.12
C VAL A 44 -10.07 -21.74 -0.70
N MET A 45 -10.43 -21.04 0.37
CA MET A 45 -9.64 -19.94 0.92
C MET A 45 -8.42 -20.45 1.70
N ASP A 46 -7.29 -19.75 1.55
CA ASP A 46 -6.08 -19.92 2.34
C ASP A 46 -5.91 -18.69 3.24
N TRP A 47 -6.25 -18.85 4.52
CA TRP A 47 -6.23 -17.75 5.50
C TRP A 47 -4.84 -17.12 5.68
N LYS A 48 -3.75 -17.81 5.33
CA LYS A 48 -2.39 -17.23 5.37
C LYS A 48 -2.18 -16.16 4.29
N LYS A 49 -3.00 -16.15 3.24
CA LYS A 49 -2.93 -15.19 2.12
C LYS A 49 -3.95 -14.06 2.26
N VAL A 50 -4.91 -14.19 3.17
CA VAL A 50 -5.93 -13.17 3.41
C VAL A 50 -5.27 -12.00 4.12
N ARG A 51 -5.34 -10.81 3.52
CA ARG A 51 -4.80 -9.57 4.09
C ARG A 51 -5.70 -9.09 5.23
N THR A 52 -5.10 -8.77 6.36
CA THR A 52 -5.74 -8.10 7.49
C THR A 52 -5.14 -6.71 7.67
N TYR A 53 -5.92 -5.78 8.22
CA TYR A 53 -5.45 -4.44 8.60
C TYR A 53 -5.52 -4.37 10.12
N VAL A 54 -4.36 -4.42 10.77
CA VAL A 54 -4.26 -4.39 12.24
C VAL A 54 -4.42 -2.95 12.70
N CYS A 55 -5.55 -2.65 13.34
CA CYS A 55 -5.79 -1.37 13.98
C CYS A 55 -5.30 -1.47 15.44
N PRO A 56 -4.42 -0.57 15.91
CA PRO A 56 -4.07 -0.49 17.33
C PRO A 56 -5.27 0.03 18.14
N ASP A 57 -5.21 -0.14 19.46
CA ASP A 57 -6.13 0.58 20.34
C ASP A 57 -5.79 2.08 20.31
N LEU A 58 -6.81 2.90 20.07
CA LEU A 58 -6.71 4.35 19.96
C LEU A 58 -7.39 5.06 21.15
N SER A 59 -7.85 4.31 22.15
CA SER A 59 -8.34 4.85 23.40
C SER A 59 -7.24 5.73 24.01
N GLU A 60 -7.60 6.95 24.44
CA GLU A 60 -6.66 7.93 25.02
C GLU A 60 -5.56 8.46 24.08
N PHE A 61 -5.65 8.21 22.77
CA PHE A 61 -4.69 8.71 21.79
C PHE A 61 -4.96 10.18 21.41
N ASN A 62 -4.05 11.08 21.80
CA ASN A 62 -4.25 12.53 21.66
C ASN A 62 -3.71 13.15 20.36
N LEU A 63 -2.94 12.39 19.55
CA LEU A 63 -2.38 12.93 18.31
C LEU A 63 -3.45 12.99 17.22
N THR A 64 -3.53 14.13 16.53
CA THR A 64 -4.47 14.37 15.43
C THR A 64 -3.71 14.52 14.11
N PRO A 65 -4.36 14.39 12.94
CA PRO A 65 -3.68 14.59 11.65
C PRO A 65 -3.27 16.05 11.37
N PHE A 66 -3.55 16.98 12.28
CA PHE A 66 -3.23 18.39 12.13
C PHE A 66 -2.34 18.89 13.27
N VAL A 67 -1.50 19.87 12.94
CA VAL A 67 -0.66 20.60 13.90
C VAL A 67 -1.12 22.06 13.91
N ALA A 68 -1.07 22.70 15.08
CA ALA A 68 -1.43 24.11 15.20
C ALA A 68 -0.50 24.99 14.34
N LYS A 69 -1.07 25.92 13.56
CA LYS A 69 -0.31 26.80 12.64
C LYS A 69 0.77 27.65 13.31
N ARG A 70 0.63 27.91 14.62
CA ARG A 70 1.63 28.64 15.41
C ARG A 70 2.93 27.87 15.64
N ILE A 71 2.93 26.57 15.37
CA ILE A 71 4.10 25.70 15.50
C ILE A 71 4.84 25.75 14.17
N GLU A 72 6.00 26.40 14.16
CA GLU A 72 6.82 26.52 12.96
C GLU A 72 7.38 25.16 12.52
N PRO A 73 7.29 24.80 11.23
CA PRO A 73 7.92 23.59 10.70
C PRO A 73 9.44 23.62 10.89
N ARG A 74 9.98 22.65 11.64
CA ARG A 74 11.42 22.52 11.86
C ARG A 74 12.05 21.53 10.87
N ARG A 75 13.22 21.88 10.33
CA ARG A 75 14.10 20.94 9.63
C ARG A 75 15.19 20.48 10.58
N ASP A 76 15.42 19.17 10.66
CA ASP A 76 16.48 18.62 11.48
C ASP A 76 17.85 18.84 10.80
N ASN A 77 18.90 18.97 11.62
CA ASN A 77 20.28 19.11 11.18
C ASN A 77 21.11 17.92 11.70
N PHE A 78 21.76 17.21 10.78
CA PHE A 78 22.56 16.02 11.06
C PHE A 78 24.07 16.27 10.97
N SER A 79 24.52 17.52 11.00
CA SER A 79 25.96 17.86 10.97
C SER A 79 26.77 17.28 12.15
N HIS A 80 26.09 16.86 13.23
CA HIS A 80 26.71 16.18 14.38
C HIS A 80 27.00 14.70 14.13
N THR A 81 26.40 14.11 13.08
CA THR A 81 26.63 12.71 12.69
C THR A 81 27.83 12.60 11.76
N GLU A 82 28.51 11.45 11.75
CA GLU A 82 29.69 11.27 10.90
C GLU A 82 29.32 11.29 9.41
N THR A 83 28.13 10.80 9.09
CA THR A 83 27.63 10.70 7.71
C THR A 83 26.77 11.89 7.27
N GLY A 84 26.49 12.85 8.16
CA GLY A 84 25.57 13.94 7.88
C GLY A 84 24.12 13.48 7.66
N SER A 85 23.73 12.33 8.19
CA SER A 85 22.49 11.62 7.86
C SER A 85 21.67 11.22 9.10
N PRO A 86 20.33 11.25 9.03
CA PRO A 86 19.47 10.70 10.07
C PRO A 86 19.66 9.19 10.32
N MET A 87 20.27 8.48 9.36
CA MET A 87 20.45 7.03 9.41
C MET A 87 21.87 6.60 9.84
N ASP A 88 22.63 7.48 10.50
CA ASP A 88 23.96 7.14 11.01
C ASP A 88 23.89 6.06 12.10
N PRO A 89 24.47 4.86 11.89
CA PRO A 89 24.38 3.76 12.85
C PRO A 89 25.09 4.06 14.18
N LYS A 90 26.17 4.85 14.16
CA LYS A 90 26.90 5.19 15.40
C LYS A 90 26.07 6.10 16.30
N GLU A 91 25.42 7.09 15.69
CA GLU A 91 24.53 8.01 16.39
C GLU A 91 23.30 7.27 16.96
N TYR A 92 22.74 6.32 16.21
CA TYR A 92 21.67 5.46 16.72
C TYR A 92 22.10 4.68 17.97
N ILE A 93 23.26 4.01 17.92
CA ILE A 93 23.78 3.24 19.06
C ILE A 93 24.07 4.16 20.25
N ARG A 94 24.62 5.35 20.01
CA ARG A 94 24.87 6.36 21.05
C ARG A 94 23.58 6.73 21.78
N LYS A 95 22.54 7.13 21.03
CA LYS A 95 21.21 7.46 21.60
C LYS A 95 20.60 6.29 22.36
N TRP A 96 20.66 5.08 21.81
CA TRP A 96 20.16 3.88 22.47
C TRP A 96 20.85 3.64 23.83
N LYS A 97 22.18 3.81 23.92
CA LYS A 97 22.90 3.69 25.20
C LYS A 97 22.48 4.77 26.20
N GLU A 98 22.23 5.99 25.74
CA GLU A 98 21.84 7.13 26.58
C GLU A 98 20.39 7.02 27.11
N GLU A 99 19.46 6.56 26.28
CA GLU A 99 18.02 6.49 26.60
C GLU A 99 17.64 5.23 27.40
N GLY A 100 18.62 4.42 27.83
CA GLY A 100 18.38 3.27 28.70
C GLY A 100 18.46 1.91 27.98
N GLY A 101 19.35 1.77 27.01
CA GLY A 101 19.69 0.51 26.32
C GLY A 101 20.30 -0.60 27.19
N ASN A 102 20.12 -0.56 28.51
CA ASN A 102 20.42 -1.70 29.37
C ASN A 102 19.13 -2.50 29.56
N MET A 103 18.81 -3.35 28.58
CA MET A 103 18.02 -4.56 28.82
C MET A 103 18.97 -5.72 29.10
#